data_AF-A0AAU6Y9A1-F1
#
_entry.id   AF-A0AAU6Y9A1-F1
#
_cell.length_a   1.000
_cell.length_b   1.000
_cell.length_c   1.000
_cell.angle_alpha   90.00
_cell.angle_beta   90.00
_cell.angle_gamma   90.00
#
_symmetry.space_group_name_H-M   'P 1'
#
loop_
_entity.id
_entity.type
_entity.pdbx_description
1 polymer ?
#
loop_
_entity_poly.entity_id
_entity_poly.type
_entity_poly.pdbx_seq_one_letter_code
_entity_poly.pdbx_strand_id
1 'polypeptide(L)'
;MNEKKSCLNKANKFIKDIKRKSLGREDFLNMYMLGAYIELYLEGFEVISVKDTETRFSSCYLHIAKDKQEFILSEQVAQAFVSCLRYVEGCQDKLNSTSAKLLMSCFDAESVLRDFISLYESIESFHTKDQVRERLASRVDQFLNDLQQAYEAKLKLRSNAILYAIEKLAFEL
;
A
#
# COMPACT_ATOMS: atom_id res chain seq x y z
N MET A 1 -25.32 7.88 -19.20
CA MET A 1 -25.32 6.48 -19.67
C MET A 1 -24.04 6.09 -20.45
N ASN A 2 -23.38 7.04 -21.15
CA ASN A 2 -22.14 6.78 -21.91
C ASN A 2 -20.88 6.60 -21.04
N GLU A 3 -20.76 7.28 -19.90
CA GLU A 3 -19.58 7.18 -19.02
C GLU A 3 -19.47 5.81 -18.32
N LYS A 4 -20.58 5.28 -17.79
CA LYS A 4 -20.59 3.93 -17.18
C LYS A 4 -20.15 2.84 -18.17
N LYS A 5 -20.61 2.88 -19.43
CA LYS A 5 -20.17 1.96 -20.49
C LYS A 5 -18.68 2.12 -20.83
N SER A 6 -18.18 3.36 -20.84
CA SER A 6 -16.76 3.66 -21.04
C SER A 6 -15.88 3.09 -19.92
N CYS A 7 -16.27 3.26 -18.65
CA CYS A 7 -15.53 2.71 -17.51
C CYS A 7 -15.50 1.18 -17.51
N LEU A 8 -16.64 0.53 -17.80
CA LEU A 8 -16.72 -0.92 -17.96
C LEU A 8 -15.82 -1.45 -19.08
N ASN A 9 -15.75 -0.74 -20.21
CA ASN A 9 -14.87 -1.12 -21.32
C ASN A 9 -13.39 -0.99 -20.96
N LYS A 10 -13.01 0.05 -20.20
CA LYS A 10 -11.63 0.21 -19.69
C LYS A 10 -11.27 -0.87 -18.68
N ALA A 11 -12.15 -1.17 -17.72
CA ALA A 11 -11.96 -2.24 -16.74
C ALA A 11 -11.83 -3.61 -17.40
N ASN A 12 -12.69 -3.90 -18.40
CA ASN A 12 -12.61 -5.15 -19.16
C ASN A 12 -11.32 -5.28 -19.96
N LYS A 13 -10.82 -4.19 -20.55
CA LYS A 13 -9.53 -4.18 -21.25
C LYS A 13 -8.38 -4.44 -20.28
N PHE A 14 -8.38 -3.76 -19.14
CA PHE A 14 -7.40 -3.95 -18.07
C PHE A 14 -7.36 -5.39 -17.55
N ILE A 15 -8.51 -5.98 -17.21
CA ILE A 15 -8.58 -7.39 -16.75
C ILE A 15 -8.10 -8.35 -17.84
N LYS A 16 -8.43 -8.10 -19.12
CA LYS A 16 -7.92 -8.92 -20.23
C LYS A 16 -6.40 -8.82 -20.37
N ASP A 17 -5.83 -7.63 -20.21
CA ASP A 17 -4.38 -7.43 -20.27
C ASP A 17 -3.66 -8.18 -19.13
N ILE A 18 -4.20 -8.13 -17.90
CA ILE A 18 -3.69 -8.90 -16.75
C ILE A 18 -3.80 -10.41 -17.02
N LYS A 19 -4.95 -10.91 -17.48
CA LYS A 19 -5.14 -12.33 -17.82
C LYS A 19 -4.18 -12.82 -18.90
N ARG A 20 -3.82 -11.95 -19.86
CA ARG A 20 -2.82 -12.27 -20.87
C ARG A 20 -1.42 -12.33 -20.25
N LYS A 21 -1.05 -11.35 -19.40
CA LYS A 21 0.24 -11.31 -18.70
C LYS A 21 0.42 -12.49 -17.73
N SER A 22 -0.67 -13.04 -17.18
CA SER A 22 -0.62 -14.16 -16.24
C SER A 22 -0.39 -15.53 -16.89
N LEU A 23 -0.43 -15.62 -18.23
CA LEU A 23 -0.17 -16.86 -18.98
C LEU A 23 -1.05 -18.04 -18.54
N GLY A 24 -2.25 -17.78 -18.01
CA GLY A 24 -3.17 -18.80 -17.51
C GLY A 24 -2.86 -19.33 -16.11
N ARG A 25 -1.81 -18.85 -15.43
CA ARG A 25 -1.50 -19.22 -14.05
C ARG A 25 -2.24 -18.33 -13.04
N GLU A 26 -2.81 -18.94 -12.02
CA GLU A 26 -3.59 -18.24 -10.98
C GLU A 26 -2.71 -17.41 -10.03
N ASP A 27 -1.54 -17.92 -9.67
CA ASP A 27 -0.56 -17.20 -8.85
C ASP A 27 -0.06 -15.91 -9.53
N PHE A 28 0.25 -15.99 -10.82
CA PHE A 28 0.63 -14.81 -11.62
C PHE A 28 -0.53 -13.83 -11.74
N LEU A 29 -1.75 -14.34 -11.95
CA LEU A 29 -2.94 -13.50 -12.03
C LEU A 29 -3.10 -12.70 -10.73
N ASN A 30 -3.00 -13.36 -9.58
CA ASN A 30 -3.11 -12.74 -8.27
C ASN A 30 -2.03 -11.69 -8.06
N MET A 31 -0.77 -11.98 -8.41
CA MET A 31 0.32 -11.03 -8.26
C MET A 31 0.20 -9.80 -9.16
N TYR A 32 -0.20 -9.97 -10.42
CA TYR A 32 -0.47 -8.83 -11.29
C TYR A 32 -1.67 -8.00 -10.80
N MET A 33 -2.68 -8.62 -10.19
CA MET A 33 -3.80 -7.88 -9.57
C MET A 33 -3.36 -7.07 -8.34
N LEU A 34 -2.51 -7.64 -7.48
CA LEU A 34 -1.93 -6.93 -6.33
C LEU A 34 -1.07 -5.75 -6.80
N GLY A 35 -0.20 -5.97 -7.79
CA GLY A 35 0.65 -4.91 -8.34
C GLY A 35 -0.16 -3.79 -8.97
N ALA A 36 -1.19 -4.12 -9.74
CA ALA A 36 -2.02 -3.10 -10.37
C ALA A 36 -2.89 -2.32 -9.36
N TYR A 37 -3.23 -2.92 -8.21
CA TYR A 37 -3.81 -2.18 -7.09
C TYR A 37 -2.79 -1.17 -6.52
N ILE A 38 -1.52 -1.55 -6.38
CA ILE A 38 -0.46 -0.63 -5.93
C ILE A 38 -0.30 0.56 -6.89
N GLU A 39 -0.19 0.32 -8.20
CA GLU A 39 -0.08 1.37 -9.23
C GLU A 39 -1.25 2.35 -9.21
N LEU A 40 -2.46 1.86 -8.92
CA LEU A 40 -3.67 2.69 -8.92
C LEU A 40 -3.68 3.69 -7.75
N TYR A 41 -3.16 3.30 -6.59
CA TYR A 41 -3.27 4.09 -5.35
C TYR A 41 -2.00 4.86 -4.99
N LEU A 42 -0.85 4.49 -5.57
CA LEU A 42 0.42 5.15 -5.32
C LEU A 42 1.03 5.67 -6.63
N GLU A 43 1.04 6.99 -6.76
CA GLU A 43 1.65 7.67 -7.91
C GLU A 43 3.15 7.32 -8.04
N GLY A 44 3.57 7.01 -9.26
CA GLY A 44 4.96 6.71 -9.59
C GLY A 44 5.39 5.26 -9.37
N PHE A 45 4.53 4.39 -8.81
CA PHE A 45 4.79 2.94 -8.82
C PHE A 45 4.37 2.32 -10.15
N GLU A 46 5.21 1.42 -10.66
CA GLU A 46 5.01 0.69 -11.92
C GLU A 46 5.31 -0.80 -11.72
N VAL A 47 4.44 -1.67 -12.23
CA VAL A 47 4.64 -3.12 -12.30
C VAL A 47 5.49 -3.45 -13.52
N ILE A 48 6.72 -3.88 -13.26
CA ILE A 48 7.66 -4.32 -14.29
C ILE A 48 7.27 -5.72 -14.76
N SER A 49 7.18 -6.67 -13.83
CA SER A 49 6.92 -8.08 -14.16
C SER A 49 6.49 -8.89 -12.93
N VAL A 50 5.95 -10.08 -13.18
CA VAL A 50 5.93 -11.16 -12.18
C VAL A 50 7.04 -12.15 -12.56
N LYS A 51 7.98 -12.35 -11.64
CA LYS A 51 9.13 -13.25 -11.82
C LYS A 51 8.77 -14.64 -11.33
N ASP A 52 9.03 -15.63 -12.19
CA ASP A 52 8.91 -17.05 -11.85
C ASP A 52 10.15 -17.45 -11.06
N THR A 53 10.11 -17.29 -9.75
CA THR A 53 11.23 -17.62 -8.87
C THR A 53 10.64 -18.23 -7.63
N GLU A 54 10.77 -19.55 -7.51
CA GLU A 54 10.27 -20.27 -6.35
C GLU A 54 11.23 -20.11 -5.18
N THR A 55 10.67 -19.76 -4.02
CA THR A 55 11.33 -19.88 -2.72
C THR A 55 10.51 -20.76 -1.81
N ARG A 56 10.93 -20.87 -0.54
CA ARG A 56 10.27 -21.71 0.45
C ARG A 56 8.79 -21.32 0.67
N PHE A 57 8.42 -20.04 0.48
CA PHE A 57 7.07 -19.55 0.76
C PHE A 57 6.40 -18.73 -0.34
N SER A 58 7.07 -18.47 -1.47
CA SER A 58 6.49 -17.82 -2.65
C SER A 58 6.73 -18.62 -3.92
N SER A 59 5.66 -18.79 -4.71
CA SER A 59 5.72 -19.42 -6.04
C SER A 59 6.13 -18.44 -7.14
N CYS A 60 5.99 -17.14 -6.88
CA CYS A 60 6.41 -16.07 -7.76
C CYS A 60 6.58 -14.76 -6.99
N TYR A 61 7.26 -13.81 -7.62
CA TYR A 61 7.56 -12.50 -7.03
C TYR A 61 7.04 -11.38 -7.91
N LEU A 62 6.49 -10.34 -7.29
CA LEU A 62 6.07 -9.14 -7.97
C LEU A 62 7.26 -8.18 -8.03
N HIS A 63 7.65 -7.80 -9.24
CA HIS A 63 8.70 -6.81 -9.48
C HIS A 63 8.06 -5.48 -9.84
N ILE A 64 8.21 -4.51 -8.94
CA ILE A 64 7.74 -3.14 -9.15
C ILE A 64 8.91 -2.16 -9.07
N ALA A 65 8.70 -0.95 -9.58
CA ALA A 65 9.63 0.15 -9.40
C ALA A 65 8.92 1.46 -9.08
N LYS A 66 9.63 2.35 -8.41
CA LYS A 66 9.28 3.78 -8.26
C LYS A 66 10.54 4.61 -8.39
N ASP A 67 10.50 5.67 -9.19
CA ASP A 67 11.60 6.63 -9.36
C ASP A 67 12.98 5.97 -9.60
N LYS A 68 13.03 4.93 -10.44
CA LYS A 68 14.20 4.09 -10.78
C LYS A 68 14.68 3.16 -9.66
N GLN A 69 13.97 3.11 -8.54
CA GLN A 69 14.23 2.15 -7.49
C GLN A 69 13.35 0.92 -7.68
N GLU A 70 13.96 -0.25 -7.70
CA GLU A 70 13.25 -1.52 -7.87
C GLU A 70 12.96 -2.20 -6.52
N PHE A 71 11.84 -2.90 -6.46
CA PHE A 71 11.40 -3.69 -5.32
C PHE A 71 10.92 -5.06 -5.81
N ILE A 72 11.33 -6.10 -5.10
CA ILE A 72 10.95 -7.49 -5.37
C ILE A 72 10.13 -7.98 -4.18
N LEU A 73 8.85 -8.24 -4.41
CA LEU A 73 7.88 -8.53 -3.36
C LEU A 73 7.45 -9.99 -3.45
N SER A 74 7.55 -10.70 -2.33
CA SER A 74 6.86 -11.98 -2.17
C SER A 74 5.35 -11.76 -2.17
N GLU A 75 4.59 -12.83 -2.38
CA GLU A 75 3.12 -12.77 -2.32
C GLU A 75 2.64 -12.19 -0.98
N GLN A 76 3.24 -12.61 0.13
CA GLN A 76 2.85 -12.18 1.47
C GLN A 76 3.17 -10.70 1.71
N VAL A 77 4.31 -10.22 1.22
CA VAL A 77 4.67 -8.80 1.30
C VAL A 77 3.72 -7.95 0.47
N ALA A 78 3.41 -8.38 -0.76
CA ALA A 78 2.47 -7.68 -1.64
C ALA A 78 1.05 -7.63 -1.01
N GLN A 79 0.57 -8.72 -0.43
CA GLN A 79 -0.72 -8.78 0.27
C GLN A 79 -0.76 -7.88 1.51
N ALA A 80 0.29 -7.88 2.32
CA ALA A 80 0.40 -7.02 3.49
C ALA A 80 0.36 -5.54 3.09
N PHE A 81 1.16 -5.16 2.09
CA PHE A 81 1.23 -3.80 1.60
C PHE A 81 -0.10 -3.31 1.01
N VAL A 82 -0.77 -4.14 0.19
CA VAL A 82 -2.12 -3.83 -0.33
C VAL A 82 -3.14 -3.69 0.80
N SER A 83 -3.05 -4.49 1.86
CA SER A 83 -3.94 -4.37 3.02
C SER A 83 -3.79 -3.03 3.74
N CYS A 84 -2.55 -2.51 3.84
CA CYS A 84 -2.31 -1.17 4.36
C CYS A 84 -2.96 -0.10 3.48
N LEU A 85 -2.79 -0.19 2.15
CA LEU A 85 -3.42 0.75 1.21
C LEU A 85 -4.95 0.74 1.31
N ARG A 86 -5.55 -0.45 1.40
CA ARG A 86 -7.00 -0.62 1.60
C ARG A 86 -7.50 -0.03 2.91
N TYR A 87 -6.73 -0.17 3.99
CA TYR A 87 -7.08 0.44 5.26
C TYR A 87 -7.08 1.98 5.15
N VAL A 88 -6.02 2.55 4.57
CA VAL A 88 -5.93 4.00 4.39
C VAL A 88 -7.03 4.51 3.47
N GLU A 89 -7.38 3.77 2.41
CA GLU A 89 -8.54 4.05 1.56
C GLU A 89 -9.85 4.02 2.37
N GLY A 90 -10.10 2.97 3.15
CA GLY A 90 -11.31 2.84 3.96
C GLY A 90 -11.43 3.91 5.06
N CYS A 91 -10.31 4.50 5.49
CA CYS A 91 -10.32 5.69 6.34
C CYS A 91 -10.79 6.94 5.58
N GLN A 92 -10.62 7.03 4.26
CA GLN A 92 -11.13 8.17 3.47
C GLN A 92 -12.65 8.25 3.45
N ASP A 93 -13.36 7.12 3.49
CA ASP A 93 -14.81 7.12 3.57
C ASP A 93 -15.34 7.61 4.93
N LYS A 94 -14.50 7.53 5.98
CA LYS A 94 -14.83 7.95 7.34
C LYS A 94 -14.29 9.35 7.69
N LEU A 95 -13.26 9.81 6.98
CA LEU A 95 -12.60 11.10 7.18
C LEU A 95 -13.00 12.06 6.07
N ASN A 96 -12.96 13.38 6.31
CA ASN A 96 -13.11 14.31 5.20
C ASN A 96 -11.91 14.20 4.23
N SER A 97 -12.11 14.61 2.97
CA SER A 97 -11.11 14.46 1.89
C SER A 97 -9.75 15.12 2.19
N THR A 98 -9.73 16.16 3.03
CA THR A 98 -8.51 16.84 3.48
C THR A 98 -7.73 16.00 4.49
N SER A 99 -8.42 15.40 5.46
CA SER A 99 -7.85 14.49 6.46
C SER A 99 -7.31 13.20 5.84
N ALA A 100 -8.07 12.61 4.90
CA ALA A 100 -7.65 11.47 4.09
C ALA A 100 -6.33 11.71 3.33
N LYS A 101 -6.23 12.84 2.63
CA LYS A 101 -5.01 13.24 1.92
C LYS A 101 -3.84 13.48 2.86
N LEU A 102 -4.10 14.04 4.04
CA LEU A 102 -3.05 14.24 5.05
C LEU A 102 -2.53 12.91 5.61
N LEU A 103 -3.42 11.93 5.80
CA LEU A 103 -3.08 10.58 6.25
C LEU A 103 -2.23 9.84 5.22
N MET A 104 -2.60 9.91 3.93
CA MET A 104 -1.78 9.43 2.80
C MET A 104 -0.44 10.16 2.69
N SER A 105 -0.36 11.45 3.03
CA SER A 105 0.90 12.21 3.00
C SER A 105 1.89 11.83 4.12
N CYS A 106 1.43 11.12 5.15
CA CYS A 106 2.30 10.57 6.20
C CYS A 106 2.86 9.20 5.83
N PHE A 107 2.38 8.60 4.74
CA PHE A 107 2.78 7.28 4.27
C PHE A 107 3.99 7.42 3.35
N ASP A 108 5.20 7.21 3.88
CA ASP A 108 6.37 6.95 3.03
C ASP A 108 6.29 5.50 2.54
N ALA A 109 5.61 5.31 1.41
CA ALA A 109 5.35 4.02 0.80
C ALA A 109 6.61 3.18 0.59
N GLU A 110 7.73 3.82 0.25
CA GLU A 110 9.00 3.14 -0.01
C GLU A 110 9.61 2.59 1.27
N SER A 111 9.61 3.40 2.34
CA SER A 111 10.09 2.97 3.66
C SER A 111 9.25 1.80 4.19
N VAL A 112 7.93 1.88 4.09
CA VAL A 112 7.01 0.83 4.55
C VAL A 112 7.23 -0.47 3.78
N LEU A 113 7.41 -0.36 2.47
CA LEU A 113 7.67 -1.52 1.62
C LEU A 113 9.00 -2.18 1.96
N ARG A 114 10.06 -1.40 2.19
CA ARG A 114 11.37 -1.92 2.66
C ARG A 114 11.25 -2.63 3.99
N ASP A 115 10.52 -2.06 4.95
CA ASP A 115 10.29 -2.69 6.26
C ASP A 115 9.59 -4.05 6.14
N PHE A 116 8.56 -4.16 5.28
CA PHE A 116 7.88 -5.43 5.04
C PHE A 116 8.79 -6.47 4.37
N ILE A 117 9.60 -6.06 3.39
CA ILE A 117 10.58 -6.94 2.72
C ILE A 117 11.59 -7.45 3.75
N SER A 118 12.26 -6.55 4.49
CA SER A 118 13.27 -6.93 5.47
C SER A 118 12.70 -7.81 6.58
N LEU A 119 11.46 -7.53 7.02
CA LEU A 119 10.78 -8.40 7.98
C LEU A 119 10.57 -9.79 7.40
N TYR A 120 9.99 -9.89 6.19
CA TYR A 120 9.74 -11.17 5.52
C TYR A 120 11.04 -11.99 5.35
N GLU A 121 12.12 -11.36 4.88
CA GLU A 121 13.42 -12.01 4.73
C GLU A 121 13.98 -12.50 6.08
N SER A 122 13.83 -11.70 7.15
CA SER A 122 14.32 -12.06 8.48
C SER A 122 13.57 -13.23 9.13
N ILE A 123 12.30 -13.45 8.75
CA ILE A 123 11.46 -14.51 9.31
C ILE A 123 11.44 -15.76 8.43
N GLU A 124 11.58 -15.63 7.11
CA GLU A 124 11.60 -16.74 6.16
C GLU A 124 12.73 -17.75 6.46
N SER A 125 13.86 -17.28 6.99
CA SER A 125 14.99 -18.14 7.34
C SER A 125 14.75 -19.03 8.57
N PHE A 126 13.79 -18.69 9.44
CA PHE A 126 13.64 -19.34 10.75
C PHE A 126 12.21 -19.84 11.07
N HIS A 127 11.20 -19.45 10.31
CA HIS A 127 9.79 -19.68 10.64
C HIS A 127 9.04 -20.47 9.57
N THR A 128 7.92 -21.09 9.93
CA THR A 128 7.00 -21.75 8.99
C THR A 128 6.12 -20.72 8.25
N LYS A 129 5.51 -21.10 7.12
CA LYS A 129 4.65 -20.21 6.31
C LYS A 129 3.54 -19.54 7.14
N ASP A 130 2.90 -20.29 8.02
CA ASP A 130 1.82 -19.78 8.87
C ASP A 130 2.34 -18.79 9.92
N GLN A 131 3.52 -19.07 10.51
CA GLN A 131 4.18 -18.14 11.43
C GLN A 131 4.63 -16.86 10.73
N VAL A 132 5.09 -16.94 9.48
CA VAL A 132 5.41 -15.78 8.64
C VAL A 132 4.15 -14.94 8.40
N ARG A 133 3.03 -15.58 8.07
CA ARG A 133 1.74 -14.91 7.85
C ARG A 133 1.23 -14.22 9.11
N GLU A 134 1.24 -14.88 10.26
CA GLU A 134 0.81 -14.29 11.54
C GLU A 134 1.67 -13.10 11.95
N ARG A 135 2.99 -13.20 11.80
CA ARG A 135 3.92 -12.11 12.14
C ARG A 135 3.77 -10.92 11.19
N LEU A 136 3.56 -11.15 9.90
CA LEU A 136 3.25 -10.09 8.95
C LEU A 136 1.91 -9.45 9.25
N ALA A 137 0.88 -10.23 9.58
CA ALA A 137 -0.42 -9.68 9.99
C ALA A 137 -0.29 -8.80 11.24
N SER A 138 0.43 -9.27 12.27
CA SER A 138 0.71 -8.47 13.46
C SER A 138 1.50 -7.20 13.14
N ARG A 139 2.45 -7.25 12.19
CA ARG A 139 3.16 -6.05 11.75
C ARG A 139 2.28 -5.10 10.95
N VAL A 140 1.36 -5.61 10.13
CA VAL A 140 0.33 -4.81 9.47
C VAL A 140 -0.49 -4.10 10.54
N ASP A 141 -1.02 -4.80 11.54
CA ASP A 141 -1.78 -4.18 12.63
C ASP A 141 -0.98 -3.11 13.38
N GLN A 142 0.30 -3.38 13.66
CA GLN A 142 1.17 -2.40 14.31
C GLN A 142 1.46 -1.20 13.42
N PHE A 143 1.71 -1.41 12.14
CA PHE A 143 1.91 -0.34 11.17
C PHE A 143 0.65 0.54 11.04
N LEU A 144 -0.54 -0.07 11.03
CA LEU A 144 -1.81 0.65 11.03
C LEU A 144 -1.98 1.49 12.30
N ASN A 145 -1.58 0.97 13.47
CA ASN A 145 -1.58 1.73 14.72
C ASN A 145 -0.58 2.90 14.70
N ASP A 146 0.65 2.67 14.21
CA ASP A 146 1.69 3.70 14.09
C ASP A 146 1.22 4.83 13.16
N LEU A 147 0.54 4.48 12.06
CA LEU A 147 -0.03 5.42 11.10
C LEU A 147 -1.18 6.23 11.70
N GLN A 148 -2.05 5.60 12.48
CA GLN A 148 -3.11 6.30 13.23
C GLN A 148 -2.51 7.29 14.24
N GLN A 149 -1.49 6.87 15.01
CA GLN A 149 -0.81 7.74 15.97
C GLN A 149 -0.11 8.93 15.29
N ALA A 150 0.57 8.70 14.16
CA ALA A 150 1.22 9.77 13.39
C ALA A 150 0.21 10.80 12.86
N TYR A 151 -0.96 10.34 12.42
CA TYR A 151 -2.06 11.22 12.02
C TYR A 151 -2.58 12.07 13.18
N GLU A 152 -2.87 11.45 14.33
CA GLU A 152 -3.34 12.15 15.54
C GLU A 152 -2.32 13.20 16.02
N ALA A 153 -1.02 12.86 16.00
CA ALA A 153 0.05 13.79 16.35
C ALA A 153 0.12 15.01 15.41
N LYS A 154 -0.02 14.79 14.10
CA LYS A 154 0.00 15.86 13.08
C LYS A 154 -1.23 16.77 13.16
N LEU A 155 -2.40 16.22 13.49
CA LEU A 155 -3.60 17.01 13.80
C LEU A 155 -3.39 17.89 15.04
N LYS A 156 -2.83 17.33 16.12
CA LYS A 156 -2.56 18.06 17.36
C LYS A 156 -1.60 19.24 17.14
N LEU A 157 -0.54 19.05 16.35
CA LEU A 157 0.39 20.12 15.96
C LEU A 157 -0.32 21.26 15.21
N ARG A 158 -1.22 20.94 14.28
CA ARG A 158 -2.00 21.97 13.54
C ARG A 158 -2.99 22.71 14.43
N SER A 159 -3.73 22.01 15.29
CA SER A 159 -4.62 22.66 16.25
C SER A 159 -3.85 23.60 17.18
N ASN A 160 -2.67 23.18 17.66
CA ASN A 160 -1.81 24.03 18.49
C ASN A 160 -1.31 25.27 17.73
N ALA A 161 -0.93 25.12 16.46
CA ALA A 161 -0.50 26.26 15.65
C ALA A 161 -1.63 27.27 15.39
N ILE A 162 -2.87 26.79 15.20
CA ILE A 162 -4.05 27.65 15.05
C ILE A 162 -4.38 28.35 16.38
N LEU A 163 -4.38 27.62 17.50
CA LEU A 163 -4.56 28.20 18.84
C LEU A 163 -3.54 29.31 19.12
N TYR A 164 -2.26 29.04 18.87
CA TYR A 164 -1.20 30.03 19.03
C TYR A 164 -1.40 31.26 18.12
N ALA A 165 -1.82 31.07 16.87
CA ALA A 165 -2.11 32.17 15.96
C ALA A 165 -3.30 33.03 16.44
N ILE A 166 -4.36 32.40 16.97
CA ILE A 166 -5.51 33.08 17.57
C ILE A 166 -5.09 33.87 18.82
N GLU A 167 -4.32 33.26 19.72
CA GLU A 167 -3.81 33.91 20.93
C GLU A 167 -2.94 35.12 20.61
N LYS A 168 -2.07 35.00 19.60
CA LYS A 168 -1.24 36.12 19.13
C LYS A 168 -2.08 37.27 18.55
N LEU A 169 -3.06 36.95 17.71
CA LEU A 169 -3.99 37.94 17.14
C LEU A 169 -4.83 38.64 18.22
N ALA A 170 -5.22 37.94 19.28
CA ALA A 170 -5.95 38.51 20.40
C ALA A 170 -5.09 39.41 21.30
N PHE A 171 -3.76 39.25 21.27
CA PHE A 171 -2.81 40.07 22.03
C PHE A 171 -2.34 41.32 21.28
N GLU A 172 -2.49 41.33 19.96
CA GLU A 172 -2.11 42.44 19.07
C GLU A 172 -3.28 43.42 18.77
N LEU A 173 -4.48 43.15 19.28
CA LEU A 173 -5.68 44.01 19.26
C LEU A 173 -5.89 44.73 20.60
#